data_AF-X0ZVB4-F1
#
_entry.id   AF-X0ZVB4-F1
#
_cell.length_a   1.000
_cell.length_b   1.000
_cell.length_c   1.000
_cell.angle_alpha   90.00
_cell.angle_beta   90.00
_cell.angle_gamma   90.00
#
_symmetry.space_group_name_H-M   'P 1'
#
loop_
_entity.id
_entity.type
_entity.pdbx_description
1 polymer ?
#
loop_
_entity_poly.entity_id
_entity_poly.type
_entity_poly.pdbx_seq_one_letter_code
_entity_poly.pdbx_strand_id
1 'polypeptide(L)' 'MAKAKTKELIPQEAYSELQAVVGPDFATTDPVMCQAYNGRGYSREMMTFLGFSTRPACVVMPRTTEEVAR' A
#
# COMPACT_ATOMS: atom_id res chain seq x y z
N MET A 1 21.43 17.71 4.87
CA MET A 1 21.04 16.69 3.88
C MET A 1 19.58 16.93 3.52
N ALA A 2 19.28 17.29 2.27
CA ALA A 2 17.91 17.54 1.86
C ALA A 2 17.11 16.22 1.96
N LYS A 3 16.03 16.20 2.74
CA LYS A 3 15.07 15.08 2.73
C LYS A 3 14.60 14.91 1.29
N ALA A 4 14.87 13.75 0.69
CA ALA A 4 14.30 13.40 -0.59
C ALA A 4 12.77 13.58 -0.49
N LYS A 5 12.18 14.36 -1.40
CA LYS A 5 10.71 14.46 -1.49
C LYS A 5 10.18 13.05 -1.70
N THR A 6 9.48 12.51 -0.70
CA THR A 6 8.82 11.22 -0.79
C THR A 6 7.85 11.30 -1.96
N LYS A 7 8.06 10.47 -2.99
CA LYS A 7 7.13 10.38 -4.12
C LYS A 7 5.78 9.90 -3.58
N GLU A 8 4.76 10.74 -3.63
CA GLU A 8 3.38 10.34 -3.33
C GLU A 8 2.92 9.36 -4.42
N LEU A 9 2.68 8.11 -4.02
CA LEU A 9 2.28 7.03 -4.94
C LEU A 9 0.76 6.88 -5.05
N ILE A 10 0.00 7.55 -4.17
CA ILE A 10 -1.46 7.64 -4.17
C ILE A 10 -1.84 9.10 -3.90
N PRO A 11 -2.87 9.66 -4.57
CA PRO A 11 -3.38 10.99 -4.24
C PRO A 11 -3.86 11.05 -2.79
N GLN A 12 -3.58 12.15 -2.10
CA GLN A 12 -3.97 12.32 -0.70
C GLN A 12 -5.50 12.23 -0.49
N GLU A 13 -6.27 12.72 -1.46
CA GLU A 13 -7.74 12.63 -1.45
C GLU A 13 -8.19 11.15 -1.42
N ALA A 14 -7.67 10.33 -2.33
CA ALA A 14 -7.98 8.90 -2.37
C ALA A 14 -7.58 8.17 -1.08
N TYR A 15 -6.44 8.52 -0.48
CA TYR A 15 -6.04 7.92 0.81
C TYR A 15 -6.99 8.32 1.95
N SER A 16 -7.44 9.57 1.97
CA SER A 16 -8.38 10.08 2.97
C SER A 16 -9.73 9.37 2.88
N GLU A 17 -10.24 9.14 1.66
CA GLU A 17 -11.48 8.38 1.44
C GLU A 17 -11.36 6.93 1.90
N LEU A 18 -10.23 6.27 1.61
CA LEU A 18 -9.98 4.90 2.10
C LEU A 18 -9.96 4.86 3.64
N GLN A 19 -9.33 5.84 4.29
CA GLN A 19 -9.35 5.96 5.75
C GLN A 19 -10.75 6.24 6.31
N ALA A 20 -11.61 6.94 5.57
CA ALA A 20 -13.00 7.19 5.96
C ALA A 20 -13.83 5.90 5.95
N VAL A 21 -13.53 4.95 5.06
CA VAL A 21 -14.22 3.65 4.98
C VAL A 21 -13.76 2.70 6.10
N VAL A 22 -12.46 2.44 6.21
CA VAL A 22 -11.94 1.38 7.12
C VAL A 22 -11.42 1.91 8.47
N GLY A 23 -11.24 3.23 8.59
CA GLY A 23 -10.59 3.87 9.72
C GLY A 23 -9.08 4.08 9.50
N PRO A 24 -8.47 5.09 10.17
CA PRO A 24 -7.07 5.46 9.96
C PRO A 24 -6.07 4.37 10.36
N ASP A 25 -6.41 3.53 11.34
CA ASP A 25 -5.57 2.43 11.81
C ASP A 25 -5.51 1.25 10.83
N PHE A 26 -6.42 1.23 9.85
CA PHE A 26 -6.60 0.12 8.90
C PHE A 26 -6.17 0.48 7.47
N ALA A 27 -5.60 1.67 7.25
CA ALA A 27 -5.02 2.05 5.96
C ALA A 27 -3.66 2.74 6.12
N THR A 28 -2.64 2.26 5.41
CA THR A 28 -1.26 2.76 5.55
C THR A 28 -0.59 3.02 4.21
N THR A 29 0.13 4.14 4.15
CA THR A 29 1.06 4.49 3.07
C THR A 29 2.53 4.36 3.50
N ASP A 30 2.79 3.86 4.72
CA ASP A 30 4.15 3.64 5.21
C ASP A 30 4.88 2.72 4.23
N PRO A 31 6.01 3.16 3.64
CA PRO A 31 6.74 2.36 2.67
C PRO A 31 7.21 1.02 3.22
N VAL A 32 7.51 0.91 4.51
CA VAL A 32 7.94 -0.34 5.16
C VAL A 32 6.77 -1.32 5.21
N MET A 33 5.60 -0.86 5.65
CA MET A 33 4.39 -1.68 5.71
C MET A 33 3.95 -2.10 4.31
N CYS A 34 3.88 -1.15 3.36
CA CYS A 34 3.54 -1.45 1.98
C CYS A 34 4.51 -2.47 1.34
N GLN A 35 5.79 -2.40 1.69
CA GLN A 35 6.81 -3.31 1.19
C GLN A 35 6.63 -4.76 1.69
N ALA A 36 5.97 -4.97 2.83
CA ALA A 36 5.64 -6.29 3.34
C ALA A 36 4.53 -6.99 2.51
N TYR A 37 3.65 -6.22 1.87
CA TYR A 37 2.57 -6.70 1.00
C TYR A 37 2.98 -6.84 -0.48
N ASN A 38 4.26 -6.65 -0.78
CA ASN A 38 4.83 -7.02 -2.07
C ASN A 38 5.02 -8.55 -2.13
N GLY A 39 4.87 -9.16 -3.30
CA GLY A 39 5.03 -10.60 -3.48
C GLY A 39 6.43 -11.07 -3.08
N ARG A 40 6.54 -11.71 -1.91
CA ARG A 40 7.78 -12.31 -1.39
C ARG A 40 7.62 -13.81 -1.26
N GLY A 41 8.60 -14.57 -1.75
CA GLY A 41 8.56 -16.03 -1.70
C GLY A 41 9.47 -16.68 -2.76
N TYR A 42 9.20 -17.96 -3.06
CA TYR A 42 9.84 -18.67 -4.17
C TYR A 42 9.68 -17.87 -5.47
N SER A 43 10.74 -17.78 -6.27
CA SER A 43 10.80 -16.96 -7.50
C SER A 43 10.74 -15.44 -7.29
N ARG A 44 11.10 -14.91 -6.10
CA ARG A 44 11.21 -13.45 -5.87
C ARG A 44 12.11 -12.75 -6.90
N GLU A 45 13.20 -13.38 -7.33
CA GLU A 45 14.06 -12.79 -8.37
C GLU A 45 13.30 -12.59 -9.68
N MET A 46 12.48 -13.56 -10.08
CA MET A 46 11.63 -13.41 -11.26
C MET A 46 10.51 -12.40 -11.02
N MET A 47 9.80 -12.46 -9.90
CA MET A 47 8.62 -11.61 -9.69
C MET A 47 8.98 -10.16 -9.36
N THR A 48 9.95 -9.92 -8.47
CA THR A 48 10.31 -8.57 -8.03
C THR A 48 11.36 -7.92 -8.94
N PHE A 49 12.43 -8.62 -9.34
CA PHE A 49 13.50 -7.96 -10.12
C PHE A 49 13.09 -7.69 -11.56
N LEU A 50 12.25 -8.55 -12.15
CA LEU A 50 11.67 -8.30 -13.49
C LEU A 50 10.47 -7.33 -13.43
N GLY A 51 10.04 -6.89 -12.25
CA GLY A 51 9.00 -5.89 -12.08
C GLY A 51 7.56 -6.39 -12.17
N PHE A 52 7.32 -7.71 -12.18
CA PHE A 52 5.96 -8.27 -12.15
C PHE A 52 5.22 -8.00 -10.83
N SER A 53 5.95 -7.95 -9.71
CA SER A 53 5.42 -7.58 -8.40
C SER A 53 6.08 -6.30 -7.92
N THR A 54 5.30 -5.23 -7.86
CA THR A 54 5.73 -3.92 -7.40
C THR A 54 5.17 -3.62 -6.01
N ARG A 55 5.79 -2.66 -5.32
CA ARG A 55 5.31 -2.26 -3.99
C ARG A 55 3.99 -1.49 -4.15
N PRO A 56 2.93 -1.84 -3.40
CA PRO A 56 1.70 -1.08 -3.43
C PRO A 56 1.91 0.35 -2.89
N ALA A 57 1.06 1.27 -3.35
CA ALA A 57 1.06 2.66 -2.87
C ALA A 57 0.43 2.82 -1.49
N CYS A 58 -0.56 1.98 -1.19
CA CYS A 58 -1.30 1.95 0.06
C CYS A 58 -1.74 0.50 0.34
N VAL A 59 -1.83 0.13 1.61
CA VAL A 59 -2.42 -1.14 2.06
C VAL A 59 -3.63 -0.83 2.92
N VAL A 60 -4.74 -1.50 2.63
CA VAL A 60 -6.03 -1.34 3.32
C VAL A 60 -6.43 -2.69 3.91
N MET A 61 -6.85 -2.70 5.17
CA MET A 61 -7.22 -3.90 5.94
C MET A 61 -8.67 -3.80 6.42
N PRO A 62 -9.65 -4.07 5.55
CA PRO A 62 -11.05 -4.09 5.95
C PRO A 62 -11.34 -5.23 6.92
N ARG A 63 -12.33 -5.03 7.79
CA ARG A 63 -12.78 -5.98 8.81
C ARG A 63 -14.12 -6.60 8.49
N THR A 64 -14.92 -5.96 7.64
CA THR A 64 -16.26 -6.43 7.27
C THR A 64 -16.44 -6.49 5.76
N THR A 65 -17.45 -7.23 5.32
CA THR A 65 -17.83 -7.35 3.92
C THR A 65 -18.33 -6.02 3.34
N GLU A 66 -18.95 -5.18 4.17
CA GLU A 66 -19.44 -3.87 3.78
C GLU A 66 -18.30 -2.89 3.52
N GLU A 67 -17.23 -2.95 4.33
CA GLU A 67 -16.00 -2.17 4.12
C GLU A 67 -15.27 -2.58 2.83
N VAL A 68 -15.38 -3.85 2.40
CA VAL A 68 -14.82 -4.31 1.11
C VAL A 68 -15.63 -3.83 -0.09
N ALA A 69 -16.94 -3.68 0.07
CA ALA A 69 -17.86 -3.33 -1.03
C ALA A 69 -17.95 -1.82 -1.30
N ARG A 70 -17.51 -0.97 -0.36
CA ARG A 70 -17.49 0.48 -0.48
C ARG A 70 -16.17 0.97 -1.08
#